data_AF-A0A816FNT6-F1
#
_entry.id   AF-A0A816FNT6-F1
#
_cell.length_a   1.000
_cell.length_b   1.000
_cell.length_c   1.000
_cell.angle_alpha   90.00
_cell.angle_beta   90.00
_cell.angle_gamma   90.00
#
_symmetry.space_group_name_H-M   'P 1'
#
loop_
_entity.id
_entity.type
_entity.pdbx_description
1 polymer ?
#
loop_
_entity_poly.entity_id
_entity_poly.type
_entity_poly.pdbx_seq_one_letter_code
_entity_poly.pdbx_strand_id
1 'polypeptide(L)'
;MNQHNVHLLDLPNEILFMILKKLENIDVLYSLLGTNNQRLEIIEQEQIFTNILNFISISQSTDEISSISGSILDQFCIDILPRIHKNVKSLIVESVSMECILDAGIYPNLTELKIFNFNKAIVSRYFIDDSLFGHIFKQQITDLVLVSNDNNIEITQKEYTKDVYAIIFTFFENLKHLSIVSASINDYPPLSLYISPPLTFSSSTLTKLCINVHAFDDCLALLDGRFKQLTTFIVQDDLSTLKCFSLICYDSTEGYNNLILPLLRRMSYLEEL
;
A
#
# COMPACT_ATOMS: atom_id res chain seq x y z
N MET A 1 -12.87 29.06 -41.95
CA MET A 1 -11.62 29.04 -41.17
C MET A 1 -11.40 27.61 -40.73
N ASN A 2 -10.44 26.91 -41.33
CA ASN A 2 -10.15 25.52 -40.98
C ASN A 2 -9.43 25.50 -39.63
N GLN A 3 -10.11 25.05 -38.58
CA GLN A 3 -9.44 24.69 -37.33
C GLN A 3 -8.58 23.47 -37.63
N HIS A 4 -7.27 23.68 -37.81
CA HIS A 4 -6.32 22.59 -37.76
C HIS A 4 -6.15 22.21 -36.30
N ASN A 5 -6.77 21.09 -35.92
CA ASN A 5 -6.46 20.41 -34.67
C ASN A 5 -5.02 19.92 -34.79
N VAL A 6 -4.11 20.55 -34.04
CA VAL A 6 -2.75 20.03 -33.87
C VAL A 6 -2.90 18.71 -33.11
N HIS A 7 -2.53 17.59 -33.73
CA HIS A 7 -2.50 16.33 -33.00
C HIS A 7 -1.37 16.40 -31.97
N LEU A 8 -1.62 15.87 -30.76
CA LEU A 8 -0.62 15.82 -29.69
C LEU A 8 0.69 15.15 -30.17
N LEU A 9 0.56 14.23 -31.12
CA LEU A 9 1.65 13.49 -31.74
C LEU A 9 2.49 14.33 -32.73
N ASP A 10 2.04 15.51 -33.14
CA ASP A 10 2.80 16.40 -34.04
C ASP A 10 3.73 17.33 -33.26
N LEU A 11 3.65 17.33 -31.92
CA LEU A 11 4.48 18.17 -31.07
C LEU A 11 5.93 17.66 -31.00
N PRO A 12 6.93 18.57 -30.86
CA PRO A 12 8.29 18.20 -30.49
C PRO A 12 8.32 17.41 -29.18
N ASN A 13 9.29 16.49 -29.06
CA ASN A 13 9.39 15.59 -27.91
C ASN A 13 9.44 16.38 -26.59
N GLU A 14 10.19 17.47 -26.53
CA GLU A 14 10.35 18.28 -25.32
C GLU A 14 9.00 18.86 -24.84
N ILE A 15 8.20 19.38 -25.77
CA ILE A 15 6.88 19.95 -25.48
C ILE A 15 5.91 18.84 -25.09
N LEU A 16 5.93 17.73 -25.82
CA LEU A 16 5.13 16.55 -25.51
C LEU A 16 5.44 16.06 -24.09
N PHE A 17 6.71 15.88 -23.74
CA PHE A 17 7.13 15.47 -22.39
C PHE A 17 6.67 16.45 -21.31
N MET A 18 6.72 17.76 -21.56
CA MET A 18 6.18 18.74 -20.62
C MET A 18 4.67 18.59 -20.40
N ILE A 19 3.92 18.18 -21.42
CA ILE A 19 2.47 17.94 -21.32
C ILE A 19 2.21 16.60 -20.63
N LEU A 20 2.86 15.51 -21.07
CA LEU A 20 2.67 14.17 -20.53
C LEU A 20 3.04 14.10 -19.04
N LYS A 21 4.06 14.84 -18.59
CA LYS A 21 4.43 14.94 -17.17
C LYS A 21 3.33 15.52 -16.27
N LYS A 22 2.28 16.13 -16.85
CA LYS A 22 1.12 16.65 -16.12
C LYS A 22 -0.06 15.68 -16.10
N LEU A 23 0.01 14.58 -16.82
CA LEU A 23 -1.03 13.56 -16.92
C LEU A 23 -0.70 12.37 -16.02
N GLU A 24 -1.71 11.54 -15.75
CA GLU A 24 -1.50 10.28 -15.04
C GLU A 24 -0.73 9.29 -15.94
N ASN A 25 0.21 8.54 -15.33
CA ASN A 25 1.15 7.68 -16.06
C ASN A 25 0.45 6.65 -16.96
N ILE A 26 -0.69 6.12 -16.53
CA ILE A 26 -1.42 5.12 -17.32
C ILE A 26 -2.10 5.77 -18.54
N ASP A 27 -2.70 6.94 -18.38
CA ASP A 27 -3.30 7.66 -19.51
C ASP A 27 -2.24 8.00 -20.57
N VAL A 28 -1.06 8.42 -20.12
CA VAL A 28 0.09 8.68 -21.00
C VAL A 28 0.46 7.41 -21.76
N LEU A 29 0.74 6.33 -21.04
CA LEU A 29 1.20 5.07 -21.65
C LEU A 29 0.15 4.47 -22.57
N TYR A 30 -1.13 4.51 -22.18
CA TYR A 30 -2.23 4.02 -23.00
C TYR A 30 -2.48 4.89 -24.23
N SER A 31 -2.35 6.23 -24.13
CA SER A 31 -2.50 7.13 -25.28
C SER A 31 -1.47 6.89 -26.39
N LEU A 32 -0.36 6.22 -26.05
CA LEU A 32 0.73 5.89 -26.95
C LEU A 32 0.58 4.48 -27.54
N LEU A 33 -0.38 3.69 -27.04
CA LEU A 33 -0.70 2.37 -27.56
C LEU A 33 -1.14 2.48 -29.03
N GLY A 34 -0.48 1.73 -29.91
CA GLY A 34 -0.74 1.77 -31.36
C GLY A 34 -0.17 2.98 -32.10
N THR A 35 0.48 3.92 -31.40
CA THR A 35 1.26 4.99 -32.04
C THR A 35 2.69 4.54 -32.33
N ASN A 36 3.37 5.20 -33.27
CA ASN A 36 4.68 4.81 -33.79
C ASN A 36 5.67 4.43 -32.66
N ASN A 37 6.14 3.16 -32.65
CA ASN A 37 6.90 2.52 -31.55
C ASN A 37 8.04 3.37 -30.97
N GLN A 38 8.64 4.21 -31.81
CA GLN A 38 9.79 5.04 -31.44
C GLN A 38 9.52 6.02 -30.30
N ARG A 39 8.28 6.53 -30.15
CA ARG A 39 7.93 7.43 -29.03
C ARG A 39 7.68 6.68 -27.74
N LEU A 40 7.05 5.51 -27.84
CA LEU A 40 6.89 4.61 -26.71
C LEU A 40 8.27 4.18 -26.20
N GLU A 41 9.21 3.83 -27.07
CA GLU A 41 10.60 3.48 -26.70
C GLU A 41 11.31 4.59 -25.90
N ILE A 42 11.11 5.86 -26.25
CA ILE A 42 11.71 6.98 -25.49
C ILE A 42 11.03 7.10 -24.12
N ILE A 43 9.71 6.95 -24.05
CA ILE A 43 8.94 7.05 -22.80
C ILE A 43 9.18 5.86 -21.87
N GLU A 44 9.40 4.66 -22.42
CA GLU A 44 9.78 3.46 -21.68
C GLU A 44 11.11 3.63 -20.94
N GLN A 45 12.02 4.46 -21.48
CA GLN A 45 13.30 4.79 -20.83
C GLN A 45 13.15 5.84 -19.73
N GLU A 46 12.06 6.59 -19.73
CA GLU A 46 11.80 7.65 -18.75
C GLU A 46 11.17 7.05 -17.48
N GLN A 47 11.97 6.99 -16.42
CA GLN A 47 11.58 6.46 -15.11
C GLN A 47 10.34 7.15 -14.52
N ILE A 48 10.10 8.41 -14.85
CA ILE A 48 8.96 9.18 -14.32
C ILE A 48 7.61 8.54 -14.68
N PHE A 49 7.51 7.90 -15.86
CA PHE A 49 6.28 7.27 -16.34
C PHE A 49 6.19 5.79 -15.97
N THR A 50 7.30 5.16 -15.63
CA THR A 50 7.39 3.70 -15.48
C THR A 50 7.63 3.25 -14.04
N ASN A 51 8.17 4.11 -13.16
CA ASN A 51 8.45 3.74 -11.77
C ASN A 51 7.17 3.53 -10.94
N ILE A 52 6.14 4.36 -11.16
CA ILE A 52 4.89 4.30 -10.42
C ILE A 52 3.76 4.07 -11.42
N LEU A 53 3.09 2.92 -11.33
CA LEU A 53 1.91 2.64 -12.13
C LEU A 53 0.68 2.64 -11.24
N ASN A 54 -0.29 3.48 -11.59
CA ASN A 54 -1.55 3.62 -10.87
C ASN A 54 -2.72 3.17 -11.73
N PHE A 55 -3.25 1.98 -11.43
CA PHE A 55 -4.36 1.35 -12.15
C PHE A 55 -5.74 1.72 -11.61
N ILE A 56 -5.81 2.77 -10.80
CA ILE A 56 -7.02 3.20 -10.12
C ILE A 56 -7.38 4.60 -10.59
N SER A 57 -8.60 4.74 -11.10
CA SER A 57 -9.17 6.04 -11.43
C SER A 57 -10.10 6.46 -10.31
N ILE A 58 -9.76 7.56 -9.63
CA ILE A 58 -10.65 8.17 -8.64
C ILE A 58 -11.58 9.12 -9.40
N SER A 59 -12.86 8.78 -9.43
CA SER A 59 -13.85 9.66 -10.05
C SER A 59 -13.99 10.93 -9.21
N GLN A 60 -13.69 12.09 -9.81
CA GLN A 60 -13.71 13.39 -9.11
C GLN A 60 -15.11 13.79 -8.60
N SER A 61 -16.17 13.13 -9.05
CA SER A 61 -17.56 13.48 -8.75
C SER A 61 -18.19 12.71 -7.59
N THR A 62 -17.70 11.51 -7.28
CA THR A 62 -18.32 10.64 -6.26
C THR A 62 -17.34 10.12 -5.21
N ASP A 63 -16.05 10.47 -5.30
CA ASP A 63 -14.96 9.81 -4.54
C ASP A 63 -14.97 8.27 -4.68
N GLU A 64 -15.72 7.74 -5.64
CA GLU A 64 -15.78 6.33 -5.93
C GLU A 64 -14.55 5.96 -6.75
N ILE A 65 -13.88 4.93 -6.25
CA ILE A 65 -12.80 4.26 -6.93
C ILE A 65 -13.43 3.49 -8.09
N SER A 66 -13.10 3.92 -9.31
CA SER A 66 -13.45 3.23 -10.53
C SER A 66 -12.24 2.51 -11.09
N SER A 67 -12.40 1.22 -11.39
CA SER A 67 -11.38 0.45 -12.06
C SER A 67 -11.24 0.89 -13.51
N ILE A 68 -10.02 0.76 -14.02
CA ILE A 68 -9.79 0.78 -15.46
C ILE A 68 -10.64 -0.34 -16.09
N SER A 69 -11.28 -0.06 -17.23
CA SER A 69 -12.10 -1.07 -17.88
C SER A 69 -11.26 -2.32 -18.22
N GLY A 70 -11.84 -3.51 -18.02
CA GLY A 70 -11.11 -4.77 -18.19
C GLY A 70 -10.40 -4.88 -19.54
N SER A 71 -11.04 -4.45 -20.63
CA SER A 71 -10.43 -4.49 -21.96
C SER A 71 -9.22 -3.55 -22.12
N ILE A 72 -9.24 -2.39 -21.45
CA ILE A 72 -8.08 -1.46 -21.45
C ILE A 72 -6.95 -2.08 -20.64
N LEU A 73 -7.26 -2.66 -19.48
CA LEU A 73 -6.29 -3.33 -18.62
C LEU A 73 -5.64 -4.51 -19.35
N ASP A 74 -6.43 -5.39 -19.96
CA ASP A 74 -5.94 -6.55 -20.70
C ASP A 74 -4.97 -6.12 -21.80
N GLN A 75 -5.33 -5.10 -22.58
CA GLN A 75 -4.48 -4.58 -23.64
C GLN A 75 -3.17 -4.00 -23.08
N PHE A 76 -3.25 -3.28 -21.96
CA PHE A 76 -2.08 -2.72 -21.29
C PHE A 76 -1.13 -3.81 -20.78
N CYS A 77 -1.70 -4.86 -20.16
CA CYS A 77 -0.98 -6.05 -19.69
C CYS A 77 -0.31 -6.82 -20.83
N ILE A 78 -0.88 -6.82 -22.03
CA ILE A 78 -0.31 -7.52 -23.19
C ILE A 78 0.77 -6.68 -23.89
N ASP A 79 0.55 -5.39 -24.08
CA ASP A 79 1.37 -4.60 -24.99
C ASP A 79 2.45 -3.75 -24.30
N ILE A 80 2.13 -3.18 -23.13
CA ILE A 80 2.94 -2.14 -22.49
C ILE A 80 3.72 -2.72 -21.31
N LEU A 81 3.01 -3.40 -20.39
CA LEU A 81 3.59 -3.94 -19.17
C LEU A 81 4.82 -4.83 -19.41
N PRO A 82 4.82 -5.74 -20.41
CA PRO A 82 5.98 -6.58 -20.72
C PRO A 82 7.23 -5.80 -21.16
N ARG A 83 7.09 -4.52 -21.49
CA ARG A 83 8.21 -3.65 -21.90
C ARG A 83 8.77 -2.84 -20.74
N ILE A 84 7.91 -2.44 -19.81
CA ILE A 84 8.25 -1.51 -18.71
C ILE A 84 8.38 -2.16 -17.34
N HIS A 85 7.93 -3.42 -17.15
CA HIS A 85 7.84 -4.08 -15.84
C HIS A 85 9.14 -4.00 -15.01
N LYS A 86 10.31 -4.04 -15.66
CA LYS A 86 11.62 -3.96 -15.01
C LYS A 86 11.89 -2.62 -14.34
N ASN A 87 11.24 -1.55 -14.78
CA ASN A 87 11.40 -0.20 -14.22
C ASN A 87 10.38 0.08 -13.11
N VAL A 88 9.32 -0.73 -13.01
CA VAL A 88 8.25 -0.53 -12.05
C VAL A 88 8.76 -0.77 -10.64
N LYS A 89 8.60 0.25 -9.80
CA LYS A 89 9.01 0.27 -8.40
C LYS A 89 7.83 0.29 -7.44
N SER A 90 6.72 0.90 -7.87
CA SER A 90 5.50 1.09 -7.11
C SER A 90 4.28 0.73 -7.95
N LEU A 91 3.44 -0.16 -7.43
CA LEU A 91 2.17 -0.55 -8.04
C LEU A 91 1.01 -0.14 -7.15
N ILE A 92 0.04 0.56 -7.75
CA ILE A 92 -1.23 0.89 -7.12
C ILE A 92 -2.33 0.20 -7.92
N VAL A 93 -3.02 -0.77 -7.31
CA VAL A 93 -3.92 -1.69 -8.00
C VAL A 93 -5.17 -1.99 -7.18
N GLU A 94 -6.26 -2.34 -7.85
CA GLU A 94 -7.38 -3.01 -7.21
C GLU A 94 -7.09 -4.51 -7.04
N SER A 95 -7.60 -5.09 -5.96
CA SER A 95 -7.41 -6.49 -5.62
C SER A 95 -7.85 -7.47 -6.72
N VAL A 96 -8.91 -7.14 -7.46
CA VAL A 96 -9.44 -7.96 -8.57
C VAL A 96 -8.55 -7.96 -9.82
N SER A 97 -7.76 -6.91 -10.02
CA SER A 97 -6.88 -6.73 -11.19
C SER A 97 -5.44 -7.16 -10.92
N MET A 98 -5.08 -7.36 -9.65
CA MET A 98 -3.71 -7.59 -9.20
C MET A 98 -3.06 -8.80 -9.89
N GLU A 99 -3.77 -9.91 -10.04
CA GLU A 99 -3.24 -11.13 -10.67
C GLU A 99 -2.89 -10.90 -12.14
N CYS A 100 -3.82 -10.32 -12.91
CA CYS A 100 -3.58 -9.99 -14.32
C CYS A 100 -2.36 -9.08 -14.51
N ILE A 101 -2.19 -8.09 -13.64
CA ILE A 101 -1.05 -7.17 -13.68
C ILE A 101 0.23 -7.94 -13.35
N LEU A 102 0.26 -8.65 -12.22
CA LEU A 102 1.47 -9.36 -11.78
C LEU A 102 1.88 -10.49 -12.73
N ASP A 103 0.95 -11.09 -13.46
CA ASP A 103 1.22 -12.09 -14.50
C ASP A 103 1.83 -11.49 -15.78
N ALA A 104 1.68 -10.18 -16.01
CA ALA A 104 2.13 -9.53 -17.23
C ALA A 104 3.66 -9.39 -17.31
N GLY A 105 4.41 -9.62 -16.23
CA GLY A 105 5.86 -9.51 -16.24
C GLY A 105 6.54 -9.91 -14.94
N ILE A 106 7.88 -9.90 -14.96
CA ILE A 106 8.70 -10.16 -13.76
C ILE A 106 9.12 -8.81 -13.18
N TYR A 107 8.75 -8.47 -11.96
CA TYR A 107 8.96 -7.13 -11.42
C TYR A 107 10.16 -7.06 -10.46
N PRO A 108 11.43 -7.07 -10.92
CA PRO A 108 12.60 -7.21 -10.05
C PRO A 108 12.84 -6.01 -9.11
N ASN A 109 12.24 -4.86 -9.41
CA ASN A 109 12.44 -3.61 -8.68
C ASN A 109 11.20 -3.19 -7.88
N LEU A 110 10.15 -4.01 -7.85
CA LEU A 110 8.90 -3.68 -7.18
C LEU A 110 9.07 -3.80 -5.67
N THR A 111 9.10 -2.65 -5.01
CA THR A 111 9.28 -2.56 -3.55
C THR A 111 8.05 -1.99 -2.84
N GLU A 112 7.18 -1.29 -3.57
CA GLU A 112 6.01 -0.61 -3.03
C GLU A 112 4.72 -1.17 -3.65
N LEU A 113 3.76 -1.53 -2.81
CA LEU A 113 2.48 -2.04 -3.26
C LEU A 113 1.33 -1.39 -2.49
N LYS A 114 0.37 -0.85 -3.22
CA LYS A 114 -0.89 -0.35 -2.69
C LYS A 114 -2.06 -1.12 -3.31
N ILE A 115 -2.79 -1.84 -2.46
CA ILE A 115 -3.93 -2.68 -2.87
C ILE A 115 -5.22 -2.03 -2.38
N PHE A 116 -6.13 -1.74 -3.29
CA PHE A 116 -7.47 -1.28 -2.99
C PHE A 116 -8.49 -2.43 -3.04
N ASN A 117 -9.63 -2.23 -2.38
CA ASN A 117 -10.63 -3.28 -2.18
C ASN A 117 -10.02 -4.52 -1.51
N PHE A 118 -9.15 -4.27 -0.53
CA PHE A 118 -8.50 -5.33 0.24
C PHE A 118 -9.50 -6.00 1.18
N ASN A 119 -9.43 -7.34 1.27
CA ASN A 119 -10.23 -8.14 2.19
C ASN A 119 -9.46 -9.40 2.62
N LYS A 120 -10.02 -10.14 3.57
CA LYS A 120 -9.40 -11.38 4.09
C LYS A 120 -9.11 -12.43 2.99
N ALA A 121 -9.97 -12.54 1.97
CA ALA A 121 -9.78 -13.54 0.91
C ALA A 121 -8.50 -13.26 0.09
N ILE A 122 -8.10 -11.99 -0.06
CA ILE A 122 -6.85 -11.61 -0.72
C ILE A 122 -5.64 -12.15 0.07
N VAL A 123 -5.63 -12.03 1.39
CA VAL A 123 -4.55 -12.57 2.23
C VAL A 123 -4.43 -14.07 2.05
N SER A 124 -5.53 -14.80 2.21
CA SER A 124 -5.56 -16.25 2.08
C SER A 124 -5.14 -16.75 0.69
N ARG A 125 -5.34 -15.93 -0.35
CA ARG A 125 -4.99 -16.28 -1.73
C ARG A 125 -3.54 -15.96 -2.08
N TYR A 126 -3.03 -14.80 -1.64
CA TYR A 126 -1.77 -14.26 -2.15
C TYR A 126 -0.65 -14.18 -1.12
N PHE A 127 -0.96 -14.06 0.17
CA PHE A 127 0.04 -13.93 1.24
C PHE A 127 0.28 -15.25 1.96
N ILE A 128 0.53 -16.30 1.18
CA ILE A 128 0.86 -17.64 1.66
C ILE A 128 2.11 -18.13 0.92
N ASP A 129 2.88 -19.04 1.54
CA ASP A 129 4.18 -19.47 1.01
C ASP A 129 4.09 -20.10 -0.39
N ASP A 130 2.98 -20.77 -0.71
CA ASP A 130 2.75 -21.45 -1.99
C ASP A 130 2.09 -20.55 -3.06
N SER A 131 1.97 -19.23 -2.82
CA SER A 131 1.34 -18.33 -3.80
C SER A 131 2.24 -18.10 -5.02
N LEU A 132 1.64 -17.96 -6.20
CA LEU A 132 2.35 -17.74 -7.47
C LEU A 132 3.29 -16.51 -7.41
N PHE A 133 2.86 -15.47 -6.70
CA PHE A 133 3.60 -14.23 -6.52
C PHE A 133 4.31 -14.14 -5.17
N GLY A 134 4.40 -15.26 -4.44
CA GLY A 134 4.95 -15.29 -3.09
C GLY A 134 6.37 -14.73 -3.04
N HIS A 135 7.19 -15.02 -4.04
CA HIS A 135 8.55 -14.45 -4.16
C HIS A 135 8.57 -12.91 -4.25
N ILE A 136 7.59 -12.27 -4.89
CA ILE A 136 7.49 -10.81 -4.95
C ILE A 136 7.13 -10.28 -3.58
N PHE A 137 6.00 -10.74 -3.03
CA PHE A 137 5.48 -10.22 -1.78
C PHE A 137 6.42 -10.50 -0.61
N LYS A 138 6.89 -11.73 -0.46
CA LYS A 138 7.73 -12.16 0.65
C LYS A 138 9.09 -11.46 0.66
N GLN A 139 9.74 -11.32 -0.49
CA GLN A 139 11.14 -10.91 -0.55
C GLN A 139 11.36 -9.47 -1.03
N GLN A 140 10.47 -8.90 -1.84
CA GLN A 140 10.76 -7.62 -2.51
C GLN A 140 10.01 -6.44 -1.88
N ILE A 141 8.78 -6.67 -1.40
CA ILE A 141 7.94 -5.59 -0.86
C ILE A 141 8.47 -5.09 0.47
N THR A 142 8.81 -3.80 0.50
CA THR A 142 9.21 -3.06 1.72
C THR A 142 8.10 -2.15 2.23
N ASP A 143 7.17 -1.76 1.35
CA ASP A 143 6.12 -0.80 1.63
C ASP A 143 4.77 -1.35 1.15
N LEU A 144 3.87 -1.62 2.10
CA LEU A 144 2.55 -2.16 1.82
C LEU A 144 1.45 -1.25 2.36
N VAL A 145 0.54 -0.85 1.47
CA VAL A 145 -0.67 -0.11 1.82
C VAL A 145 -1.89 -0.92 1.40
N LEU A 146 -2.74 -1.26 2.35
CA LEU A 146 -3.97 -2.02 2.14
C LEU A 146 -5.15 -1.11 2.41
N VAL A 147 -5.92 -0.80 1.38
CA VAL A 147 -7.14 0.01 1.49
C VAL A 147 -8.32 -0.97 1.54
N SER A 148 -8.84 -1.20 2.74
CA SER A 148 -10.06 -1.98 2.93
C SER A 148 -11.25 -1.21 2.38
N ASN A 149 -12.21 -1.92 1.81
CA ASN A 149 -13.58 -1.47 1.59
C ASN A 149 -14.54 -2.60 2.02
N ASP A 150 -14.10 -3.43 2.97
CA ASP A 150 -14.79 -4.65 3.37
C ASP A 150 -16.00 -4.33 4.24
N ASN A 151 -17.15 -4.16 3.62
CA ASN A 151 -18.42 -3.99 4.32
C ASN A 151 -18.90 -5.29 5.01
N ASN A 152 -18.18 -6.42 4.88
CA ASN A 152 -18.57 -7.68 5.51
C ASN A 152 -18.11 -7.74 6.97
N ILE A 153 -18.96 -7.19 7.84
CA ILE A 153 -18.80 -7.15 9.30
C ILE A 153 -18.92 -8.55 9.95
N GLU A 154 -19.19 -9.62 9.19
CA GLU A 154 -19.43 -10.96 9.76
C GLU A 154 -18.17 -11.65 10.31
N ILE A 155 -16.96 -11.18 9.98
CA ILE A 155 -15.72 -11.78 10.47
C ILE A 155 -15.46 -11.30 11.90
N THR A 156 -15.30 -12.24 12.83
CA THR A 156 -14.96 -11.86 14.19
C THR A 156 -13.57 -11.25 14.24
N GLN A 157 -13.40 -10.30 15.13
CA GLN A 157 -12.12 -9.62 15.34
C GLN A 157 -10.95 -10.56 15.63
N LYS A 158 -11.21 -11.66 16.36
CA LYS A 158 -10.23 -12.72 16.65
C LYS A 158 -9.77 -13.39 15.37
N GLU A 159 -10.71 -13.76 14.50
CA GLU A 159 -10.41 -14.39 13.22
C GLU A 159 -9.63 -13.42 12.32
N TYR A 160 -10.02 -12.15 12.26
CA TYR A 160 -9.31 -11.17 11.45
C TYR A 160 -7.86 -10.94 11.95
N THR A 161 -7.65 -10.89 13.27
CA THR A 161 -6.30 -10.83 13.85
C THR A 161 -5.43 -12.00 13.40
N LYS A 162 -5.98 -13.22 13.43
CA LYS A 162 -5.25 -14.42 13.07
C LYS A 162 -5.04 -14.54 11.56
N ASP A 163 -6.08 -14.27 10.79
CA ASP A 163 -6.15 -14.62 9.36
C ASP A 163 -5.68 -13.48 8.46
N VAL A 164 -5.50 -12.27 9.00
CA VAL A 164 -4.99 -11.12 8.26
C VAL A 164 -3.70 -10.61 8.89
N TYR A 165 -3.78 -10.07 10.11
CA TYR A 165 -2.64 -9.40 10.73
C TYR A 165 -1.47 -10.34 10.99
N ALA A 166 -1.72 -11.50 11.61
CA ALA A 166 -0.64 -12.44 11.92
C ALA A 166 0.05 -12.98 10.65
N ILE A 167 -0.72 -13.19 9.58
CA ILE A 167 -0.15 -13.60 8.28
C ILE A 167 0.71 -12.48 7.71
N ILE A 168 0.23 -11.25 7.63
CA ILE A 168 1.01 -10.12 7.09
C ILE A 168 2.30 -9.90 7.90
N PHE A 169 2.22 -9.94 9.23
CA PHE A 169 3.38 -9.71 10.08
C PHE A 169 4.46 -10.80 10.00
N THR A 170 4.12 -11.98 9.50
CA THR A 170 5.04 -13.13 9.45
C THR A 170 5.46 -13.49 8.02
N PHE A 171 4.61 -13.23 7.04
CA PHE A 171 4.83 -13.60 5.65
C PHE A 171 5.88 -12.74 4.95
N PHE A 172 5.90 -11.43 5.21
CA PHE A 172 6.83 -10.52 4.53
C PHE A 172 8.18 -10.45 5.27
N GLU A 173 9.27 -10.82 4.60
CA GLU A 173 10.61 -10.85 5.19
C GLU A 173 11.26 -9.45 5.26
N ASN A 174 10.91 -8.56 4.33
CA ASN A 174 11.53 -7.25 4.16
C ASN A 174 10.57 -6.06 4.36
N LEU A 175 9.35 -6.31 4.84
CA LEU A 175 8.34 -5.27 5.04
C LEU A 175 8.77 -4.29 6.14
N LYS A 176 8.98 -3.03 5.75
CA LYS A 176 9.37 -1.93 6.64
C LYS A 176 8.18 -1.09 7.03
N HIS A 177 7.28 -0.82 6.09
CA HIS A 177 6.12 0.02 6.32
C HIS A 177 4.83 -0.72 5.97
N LEU A 178 3.92 -0.80 6.94
CA LEU A 178 2.57 -1.32 6.74
C LEU A 178 1.55 -0.25 7.07
N SER A 179 0.58 -0.06 6.19
CA SER A 179 -0.62 0.71 6.48
C SER A 179 -1.86 -0.07 6.06
N ILE A 180 -2.77 -0.33 6.98
CA ILE A 180 -4.13 -0.78 6.67
C ILE A 180 -5.04 0.42 6.94
N VAL A 181 -5.81 0.83 5.95
CA VAL A 181 -6.63 2.04 6.00
C VAL A 181 -7.98 1.77 5.36
N SER A 182 -8.99 2.57 5.71
CA SER A 182 -10.28 2.57 5.04
C SER A 182 -10.93 3.94 5.10
N ALA A 183 -12.02 4.14 4.35
CA ALA A 183 -12.85 5.34 4.41
C ALA A 183 -13.50 5.53 5.79
N SER A 184 -13.92 4.44 6.42
CA SER A 184 -14.42 4.37 7.79
C SER A 184 -13.61 3.37 8.60
N ILE A 185 -13.33 3.72 9.85
CA ILE A 185 -12.60 2.86 10.79
C ILE A 185 -13.31 1.51 11.08
N ASN A 186 -14.60 1.40 10.78
CA ASN A 186 -15.40 0.21 11.01
C ASN A 186 -15.40 -0.74 9.80
N ASP A 187 -14.75 -0.35 8.70
CA ASP A 187 -14.73 -1.12 7.45
C ASP A 187 -13.69 -2.25 7.47
N TYR A 188 -12.96 -2.41 8.57
CA TYR A 188 -12.22 -3.63 8.84
C TYR A 188 -12.06 -3.85 10.35
N PRO A 189 -12.04 -5.11 10.82
CA PRO A 189 -11.89 -5.39 12.24
C PRO A 189 -10.54 -4.89 12.81
N PRO A 190 -10.55 -4.19 13.96
CA PRO A 190 -9.32 -3.73 14.61
C PRO A 190 -8.51 -4.90 15.17
N LEU A 191 -7.19 -4.75 15.25
CA LEU A 191 -6.31 -5.76 15.85
C LEU A 191 -6.62 -6.00 17.34
N SER A 192 -6.71 -7.27 17.76
CA SER A 192 -6.79 -7.68 19.17
C SER A 192 -5.71 -8.69 19.56
N LEU A 193 -4.84 -8.32 20.48
CA LEU A 193 -3.81 -9.19 21.03
C LEU A 193 -4.27 -9.94 22.28
N TYR A 194 -5.34 -9.50 22.95
CA TYR A 194 -5.91 -10.19 24.12
C TYR A 194 -6.32 -11.65 23.84
N ILE A 195 -6.72 -11.94 22.59
CA ILE A 195 -7.35 -13.21 22.22
C ILE A 195 -6.37 -14.21 21.57
N SER A 196 -5.11 -13.80 21.36
CA SER A 196 -4.07 -14.64 20.75
C SER A 196 -2.87 -14.79 21.69
N PRO A 197 -2.15 -15.93 21.66
CA PRO A 197 -0.90 -16.08 22.41
C PRO A 197 0.07 -14.94 22.06
N PRO A 198 1.07 -14.64 22.90
CA PRO A 198 2.06 -13.61 22.59
C PRO A 198 2.87 -14.04 21.37
N LEU A 199 2.39 -13.66 20.19
CA LEU A 199 3.12 -13.74 18.94
C LEU A 199 4.24 -12.70 19.05
N THR A 200 5.46 -13.18 19.25
CA THR A 200 6.64 -12.33 19.14
C THR A 200 6.96 -12.15 17.67
N PHE A 201 6.61 -11.00 17.10
CA PHE A 201 7.00 -10.60 15.74
C PHE A 201 8.45 -10.10 15.70
N SER A 202 9.32 -10.70 16.52
CA SER A 202 10.68 -10.22 16.77
C SER A 202 11.59 -10.30 15.53
N SER A 203 11.21 -11.11 14.54
CA SER A 203 11.85 -11.18 13.22
C SER A 203 11.35 -10.13 12.23
N SER A 204 10.30 -9.38 12.58
CA SER A 204 9.74 -8.36 11.70
C SER A 204 10.72 -7.21 11.48
N THR A 205 10.84 -6.78 10.23
CA THR A 205 11.58 -5.59 9.80
C THR A 205 10.75 -4.31 9.86
N LEU A 206 9.51 -4.38 10.39
CA LEU A 206 8.61 -3.25 10.44
C LEU A 206 9.18 -2.11 11.30
N THR A 207 9.30 -0.94 10.67
CA THR A 207 9.67 0.33 11.29
C THR A 207 8.50 1.29 11.37
N LYS A 208 7.50 1.14 10.49
CA LYS A 208 6.25 1.91 10.50
C LYS A 208 5.03 1.01 10.43
N LEU A 209 4.09 1.22 11.35
CA LEU A 209 2.81 0.53 11.38
C LEU A 209 1.67 1.54 11.50
N CYS A 210 0.66 1.45 10.62
CA CYS A 210 -0.55 2.26 10.66
C CYS A 210 -1.78 1.35 10.54
N ILE A 211 -2.52 1.14 11.64
CA ILE A 211 -3.64 0.17 11.71
C ILE A 211 -4.69 0.61 12.72
N ASN A 212 -5.88 -0.01 12.68
CA ASN A 212 -6.85 0.07 13.76
C ASN A 212 -6.54 -0.96 14.85
N VAL A 213 -6.68 -0.55 16.11
CA VAL A 213 -6.51 -1.41 17.28
C VAL A 213 -7.75 -1.34 18.17
N HIS A 214 -8.00 -2.38 18.93
CA HIS A 214 -9.26 -2.51 19.65
C HIS A 214 -9.27 -1.91 21.03
N ALA A 215 -8.18 -2.12 21.75
CA ALA A 215 -7.99 -1.56 23.06
C ALA A 215 -6.62 -0.90 23.16
N PHE A 216 -6.52 0.08 24.06
CA PHE A 216 -5.24 0.70 24.39
C PHE A 216 -4.19 -0.32 24.89
N ASP A 217 -4.63 -1.37 25.57
CA ASP A 217 -3.74 -2.46 26.01
C ASP A 217 -3.12 -3.22 24.83
N ASP A 218 -3.81 -3.31 23.69
CA ASP A 218 -3.24 -3.90 22.47
C ASP A 218 -2.12 -2.99 21.92
N CYS A 219 -2.26 -1.66 22.01
CA CYS A 219 -1.18 -0.72 21.67
C CYS A 219 0.05 -0.95 22.55
N LEU A 220 -0.16 -1.06 23.86
CA LEU A 220 0.92 -1.32 24.81
C LEU A 220 1.60 -2.65 24.49
N ALA A 221 0.83 -3.70 24.22
CA ALA A 221 1.37 -5.02 23.89
C ALA A 221 2.17 -5.04 22.58
N LEU A 222 1.84 -4.20 21.59
CA LEU A 222 2.64 -4.03 20.37
C LEU A 222 3.98 -3.33 20.66
N LEU A 223 3.98 -2.35 21.55
CA LEU A 223 5.16 -1.57 21.94
C LEU A 223 6.05 -2.27 22.98
N ASP A 224 5.54 -3.29 23.68
CA ASP A 224 6.26 -4.07 24.71
C ASP A 224 7.25 -5.08 24.10
N GLY A 225 7.98 -4.68 23.05
CA GLY A 225 9.06 -5.45 22.43
C GLY A 225 8.63 -6.51 21.40
N ARG A 226 7.35 -6.56 21.00
CA ARG A 226 6.90 -7.47 19.93
C ARG A 226 7.45 -7.09 18.56
N PHE A 227 7.63 -5.80 18.30
CA PHE A 227 8.30 -5.27 17.11
C PHE A 227 9.56 -4.49 17.51
N LYS A 228 10.72 -5.14 17.38
CA LYS A 228 12.01 -4.56 17.82
C LYS A 228 12.44 -3.31 17.06
N GLN A 229 12.02 -3.19 15.80
CA GLN A 229 12.44 -2.12 14.89
C GLN A 229 11.39 -1.01 14.72
N LEU A 230 10.24 -1.12 15.40
CA LEU A 230 9.12 -0.20 15.22
C LEU A 230 9.45 1.18 15.80
N THR A 231 9.62 2.16 14.93
CA THR A 231 9.87 3.56 15.30
C THR A 231 8.63 4.43 15.19
N THR A 232 7.70 4.05 14.31
CA THR A 232 6.49 4.84 14.03
C THR A 232 5.26 3.95 14.15
N PHE A 233 4.37 4.23 15.09
CA PHE A 233 3.12 3.50 15.25
C PHE A 233 1.94 4.47 15.26
N ILE A 234 1.11 4.41 14.21
CA ILE A 234 -0.07 5.25 14.02
C ILE A 234 -1.31 4.37 14.23
N VAL A 235 -2.21 4.84 15.08
CA VAL A 235 -3.49 4.18 15.34
C VAL A 235 -4.61 5.04 14.77
N GLN A 236 -5.52 4.45 13.99
CA GLN A 236 -6.78 5.09 13.62
C GLN A 236 -7.86 4.61 14.59
N ASP A 237 -8.64 5.55 15.13
CA ASP A 237 -9.57 5.32 16.25
C ASP A 237 -10.82 6.21 16.10
N ASP A 238 -11.99 5.72 16.54
CA ASP A 238 -13.26 6.50 16.61
C ASP A 238 -13.29 7.44 17.81
N LEU A 239 -12.33 7.27 18.73
CA LEU A 239 -12.26 8.09 19.92
C LEU A 239 -12.01 9.54 19.51
N SER A 240 -13.09 10.33 19.62
CA SER A 240 -13.16 11.81 19.64
C SER A 240 -12.13 12.53 20.54
N THR A 241 -11.12 11.82 21.07
CA THR A 241 -10.11 12.30 22.01
C THR A 241 -8.68 11.79 21.77
N LEU A 242 -8.36 11.05 20.69
CA LEU A 242 -6.97 10.66 20.44
C LEU A 242 -6.43 11.15 19.07
N LYS A 243 -5.58 12.17 19.14
CA LYS A 243 -4.78 12.65 18.00
C LYS A 243 -3.62 11.69 17.78
N CYS A 244 -3.31 11.38 16.51
CA CYS A 244 -2.14 10.61 16.08
C CYS A 244 -1.01 10.58 17.12
N PHE A 245 -0.76 9.40 17.70
CA PHE A 245 0.55 9.18 18.28
C PHE A 245 1.51 8.96 17.13
N SER A 246 2.35 9.94 16.87
CA SER A 246 3.63 9.65 16.27
C SER A 246 4.59 9.62 17.44
N LEU A 247 5.18 8.47 17.75
CA LEU A 247 6.35 8.41 18.62
C LEU A 247 7.54 8.99 17.85
N ILE A 248 7.49 10.30 17.60
CA ILE A 248 8.65 11.08 17.20
C ILE A 248 9.27 11.50 18.52
N CYS A 249 10.30 10.76 18.96
CA CYS A 249 11.10 11.15 20.11
C CYS A 249 11.84 12.45 19.77
N TYR A 250 11.27 13.58 20.18
CA TYR A 250 11.94 14.86 20.28
C TYR A 250 11.52 15.52 21.60
N ASP A 251 12.51 16.01 22.33
CA ASP A 251 12.41 16.58 23.67
C ASP A 251 11.26 17.58 23.86
N SER A 252 10.58 17.44 25.00
CA SER A 252 9.64 18.40 25.62
C SER A 252 8.29 18.56 24.89
N THR A 253 7.13 18.72 25.52
CA THR A 253 6.75 19.44 26.74
C THR A 253 5.45 18.87 27.32
N GLU A 254 5.20 19.28 28.57
CA GLU A 254 4.16 18.90 29.51
C GLU A 254 2.71 19.02 28.98
N GLY A 255 1.91 17.98 29.26
CA GLY A 255 0.45 18.03 29.11
C GLY A 255 -0.26 16.72 28.75
N TYR A 256 0.20 15.55 29.19
CA TYR A 256 -0.33 14.25 28.72
C TYR A 256 -0.24 13.13 29.79
N ASN A 257 -0.92 13.29 30.93
CA ASN A 257 -0.47 12.62 32.17
C ASN A 257 -1.15 11.32 32.63
N ASN A 258 -2.27 10.85 32.06
CA ASN A 258 -2.95 9.67 32.64
C ASN A 258 -2.88 8.37 31.82
N LEU A 259 -2.76 8.45 30.48
CA LEU A 259 -2.65 7.27 29.61
C LEU A 259 -1.25 7.12 28.98
N ILE A 260 -0.59 8.25 28.70
CA ILE A 260 0.73 8.29 28.05
C ILE A 260 1.86 8.19 29.09
N LEU A 261 1.65 8.63 30.33
CA LEU A 261 2.67 8.58 31.38
C LEU A 261 3.12 7.14 31.74
N PRO A 262 2.23 6.14 31.84
CA PRO A 262 2.65 4.74 31.98
C PRO A 262 3.40 4.21 30.76
N LEU A 263 3.04 4.70 29.57
CA LEU A 263 3.65 4.33 28.29
C LEU A 263 5.07 4.91 28.18
N LEU A 264 5.27 6.19 28.48
CA LEU A 264 6.58 6.84 28.58
C LEU A 264 7.45 6.28 29.73
N ARG A 265 6.85 5.92 30.87
CA ARG A 265 7.55 5.26 31.98
C ARG A 265 8.00 3.83 31.66
N ARG A 266 7.25 3.08 30.85
CA ARG A 266 7.67 1.76 30.36
C ARG A 266 8.70 1.87 29.24
N MET A 267 8.60 2.88 28.37
CA MET A 267 9.60 3.12 27.32
C MET A 267 10.96 3.56 27.89
N SER A 268 10.98 4.42 28.92
CA SER A 268 12.23 4.76 29.63
C SER A 268 12.88 3.57 30.35
N TYR A 269 12.09 2.58 30.79
CA TYR A 269 12.62 1.34 31.38
C TYR A 269 13.23 0.38 30.34
N LEU A 270 12.88 0.52 29.05
CA LEU A 270 13.45 -0.26 27.95
C LEU A 270 14.77 0.33 27.41
N GLU A 271 15.13 1.56 27.79
CA GLU A 271 16.44 2.15 27.48
C GLU A 271 17.52 1.80 28.52
N GLU A 272 17.14 1.31 29.70
CA GLU A 272 18.07 0.94 30.80
C GLU A 272 18.43 -0.57 30.86
N LEU A 273 17.97 -1.39 29.90
CA LEU A 273 18.27 -2.82 29.76
C LEU A 273 19.03 -3.11 28.45
#